data_AF-A0A9D4BY69-F1
#
_entry.id   AF-A0A9D4BY69-F1
#
_cell.length_a   1.000
_cell.length_b   1.000
_cell.length_c   1.000
_cell.angle_alpha   90.00
_cell.angle_beta   90.00
_cell.angle_gamma   90.00
#
_symmetry.space_group_name_H-M   'P 1'
#
loop_
_entity.id
_entity.type
_entity.pdbx_description
1 polymer ?
#
loop_
_entity_poly.entity_id
_entity_poly.type
_entity_poly.pdbx_seq_one_letter_code
_entity_poly.pdbx_strand_id
1 'polypeptide(L)'
;MWRKCQEIGLSTGYESKDRVYKLLRKCFALPLLPPADIRPAFGKIEEKGQSEQLAPFFAYVENTWLTNNVWAVDNWSVYGRSVRTNNDVEGWHNRLYRRAKKGNLSFYLLNTLLFDEAKEVPMQCKLIKEKKLHRHQSRQTCATQGR
;
A
#
# COMPACT_ATOMS: atom_id res chain seq x y z
N MET A 1 2.89 -7.99 -2.35
CA MET A 1 3.33 -8.54 -3.66
C MET A 1 4.77 -9.04 -3.64
N TRP A 2 5.80 -8.26 -3.24
CA TRP A 2 7.20 -8.74 -3.21
C TRP A 2 7.41 -10.03 -2.38
N ARG A 3 6.86 -10.07 -1.15
CA ARG A 3 6.88 -11.29 -0.32
C ARG A 3 6.33 -12.51 -1.08
N LYS A 4 5.28 -12.33 -1.87
CA LYS A 4 4.70 -13.41 -2.68
C LYS A 4 5.61 -13.83 -3.85
N CYS A 5 6.30 -12.88 -4.49
CA CYS A 5 7.35 -13.21 -5.47
C CYS A 5 8.43 -14.11 -4.85
N GLN A 6 8.83 -13.82 -3.61
CA GLN A 6 9.84 -14.61 -2.90
C GLN A 6 9.34 -16.01 -2.56
N GLU A 7 8.11 -16.11 -2.03
CA GLU A 7 7.48 -17.41 -1.70
C GLU A 7 7.36 -18.35 -2.91
N ILE A 8 7.09 -17.81 -4.11
CA ILE A 8 6.91 -18.59 -5.34
C ILE A 8 8.27 -18.89 -6.03
N GLY A 9 9.38 -18.33 -5.55
CA GLY A 9 10.70 -18.53 -6.15
C GLY A 9 10.95 -17.68 -7.40
N LEU A 10 10.20 -16.59 -7.60
CA LEU A 10 10.42 -15.64 -8.71
C LEU A 10 11.58 -14.67 -8.45
N SER A 11 12.20 -14.70 -7.26
CA SER A 11 13.31 -13.82 -6.87
C SER A 11 14.49 -13.88 -7.85
N THR A 12 14.87 -15.09 -8.28
CA THR A 12 16.03 -15.29 -9.17
C THR A 12 15.82 -14.63 -10.54
N GLY A 13 14.62 -14.77 -11.12
CA GLY A 13 14.24 -14.10 -12.37
C GLY A 13 14.02 -12.59 -12.23
N TYR A 14 13.75 -12.11 -11.01
CA TYR A 14 13.69 -10.69 -10.71
C TYR A 14 15.09 -10.06 -10.62
N GLU A 15 16.04 -10.74 -9.98
CA GLU A 15 17.43 -10.28 -9.81
C GLU A 15 18.21 -10.27 -11.13
N SER A 16 17.94 -11.22 -12.02
CA SER A 16 18.51 -11.26 -13.37
C SER A 16 18.00 -10.15 -14.30
N LYS A 17 17.05 -9.31 -13.84
CA LYS A 17 16.42 -8.20 -14.59
C LYS A 17 15.81 -8.62 -15.94
N ASP A 18 15.34 -9.86 -16.02
CA ASP A 18 14.80 -10.45 -17.24
C ASP A 18 13.33 -10.04 -17.51
N ARG A 19 12.64 -10.67 -18.46
CA ARG A 19 11.22 -10.47 -18.77
C ARG A 19 10.33 -10.54 -17.52
N VAL A 20 10.61 -11.48 -16.61
CA VAL A 20 9.91 -11.64 -15.34
C VAL A 20 10.00 -10.37 -14.49
N TYR A 21 11.20 -9.79 -14.37
CA TYR A 21 11.40 -8.52 -13.67
C TYR A 21 10.50 -7.41 -14.23
N LYS A 22 10.45 -7.26 -15.57
CA LYS A 22 9.63 -6.21 -16.20
C LYS A 22 8.14 -6.38 -15.93
N LEU A 23 7.64 -7.61 -15.96
CA LEU A 23 6.22 -7.91 -15.67
C LEU A 23 5.90 -7.63 -14.20
N LEU A 24 6.73 -8.09 -13.27
CA LEU A 24 6.55 -7.85 -11.84
C LEU A 24 6.58 -6.36 -11.49
N ARG A 25 7.51 -5.60 -12.08
CA ARG A 25 7.59 -4.14 -11.89
C ARG A 25 6.34 -3.42 -12.40
N LYS A 26 5.75 -3.87 -13.51
CA LYS A 26 4.47 -3.34 -13.99
C LYS A 26 3.34 -3.63 -13.01
N CYS A 27 3.27 -4.84 -12.43
CA CYS A 27 2.31 -5.14 -11.37
C CYS A 27 2.51 -4.25 -10.12
N PHE A 28 3.76 -4.02 -9.71
CA PHE A 28 4.05 -3.13 -8.57
C PHE A 28 3.72 -1.66 -8.84
N ALA A 29 3.60 -1.27 -10.11
CA ALA A 29 3.26 0.08 -10.53
C ALA A 29 1.73 0.29 -10.68
N LEU A 30 0.90 -0.75 -10.62
CA LEU A 30 -0.56 -0.62 -10.72
C LEU A 30 -1.17 0.43 -9.79
N PRO A 31 -0.73 0.59 -8.51
CA PRO A 31 -1.29 1.62 -7.63
C PRO A 31 -1.09 3.06 -8.14
N LEU A 32 -0.18 3.27 -9.09
CA LEU A 32 0.09 4.58 -9.68
C LEU A 32 -0.88 4.93 -10.81
N LEU A 33 -1.77 4.02 -11.21
CA LEU A 33 -2.76 4.26 -12.27
C LEU A 33 -4.10 4.73 -11.69
N PRO A 34 -4.88 5.48 -12.48
CA PRO A 34 -6.28 5.74 -12.16
C PRO A 34 -7.01 4.43 -11.83
N PRO A 35 -7.91 4.39 -10.82
CA PRO A 35 -8.63 3.17 -10.43
C PRO A 35 -9.31 2.44 -11.59
N ALA A 36 -9.91 3.18 -12.53
CA ALA A 36 -10.55 2.63 -13.71
C ALA A 36 -9.59 1.89 -14.67
N ASP A 37 -8.32 2.29 -14.71
CA ASP A 37 -7.32 1.75 -15.63
C ASP A 37 -6.55 0.55 -15.04
N ILE A 38 -6.62 0.35 -13.73
CA ILE A 38 -5.86 -0.70 -13.03
C ILE A 38 -6.21 -2.09 -13.55
N ARG A 39 -7.50 -2.41 -13.65
CA ARG A 39 -7.94 -3.75 -14.06
C ARG A 39 -7.65 -4.03 -15.55
N PRO A 40 -7.93 -3.11 -16.50
CA PRO A 40 -7.49 -3.25 -17.88
C PRO A 40 -5.96 -3.37 -18.03
N ALA A 41 -5.19 -2.62 -17.24
CA ALA A 41 -3.74 -2.69 -17.28
C ALA A 41 -3.22 -4.04 -16.76
N PHE A 42 -3.80 -4.57 -15.69
CA PHE A 42 -3.45 -5.88 -15.16
C PHE A 42 -3.71 -7.00 -16.18
N GLY A 43 -4.88 -7.02 -16.83
CA GLY A 43 -5.19 -8.02 -17.86
C GLY A 43 -4.17 -8.06 -19.00
N LYS A 44 -3.71 -6.89 -19.47
CA LYS A 44 -2.63 -6.79 -20.48
C LYS A 44 -1.27 -7.30 -19.99
N ILE A 45 -1.00 -7.21 -18.70
CA ILE A 45 0.23 -7.73 -18.10
C ILE A 45 0.16 -9.25 -17.98
N GLU A 46 -0.99 -9.76 -17.52
CA GLU A 46 -1.25 -11.19 -17.37
C GLU A 46 -1.21 -11.92 -18.72
N GLU A 47 -1.85 -11.40 -19.76
CA GLU A 47 -1.79 -11.95 -21.12
C GLU A 47 -0.35 -12.07 -21.64
N LYS A 48 0.48 -11.05 -21.39
CA LYS A 48 1.91 -11.05 -21.77
C LYS A 48 2.77 -11.93 -20.86
N GLY A 49 2.24 -12.38 -19.73
CA GLY A 49 2.96 -13.12 -18.71
C GLY A 49 2.50 -14.57 -18.59
N GLN A 50 1.67 -15.08 -19.50
CA GLN A 50 1.18 -16.46 -19.46
C GLN A 50 2.35 -17.46 -19.43
N SER A 51 2.61 -18.00 -18.25
CA SER A 51 3.54 -19.07 -17.99
C SER A 51 3.14 -19.78 -16.70
N GLU A 52 3.43 -21.08 -16.60
CA GLU A 52 3.14 -21.87 -15.39
C GLU A 52 3.82 -21.29 -14.15
N GLN A 53 5.02 -20.70 -14.32
CA GLN A 53 5.77 -20.10 -13.23
C GLN A 53 5.12 -18.82 -12.68
N LEU A 54 4.47 -18.01 -13.54
CA LEU A 54 3.86 -16.72 -13.16
C LEU A 54 2.38 -16.84 -12.80
N ALA A 55 1.70 -17.90 -13.25
CA ALA A 55 0.28 -18.11 -12.98
C ALA A 55 -0.09 -18.01 -11.48
N PRO A 56 0.67 -18.60 -10.52
CA PRO A 56 0.36 -18.46 -9.10
C PRO A 56 0.48 -17.03 -8.58
N PHE A 57 1.38 -16.23 -9.17
CA PHE A 57 1.55 -14.82 -8.81
C PHE A 57 0.39 -13.98 -9.33
N PHE A 58 -0.03 -14.15 -10.59
CA PHE A 58 -1.16 -13.40 -11.15
C PHE A 58 -2.47 -13.76 -10.46
N ALA A 59 -2.71 -15.04 -10.20
CA ALA A 59 -3.86 -15.48 -9.41
C ALA A 59 -3.89 -14.83 -8.02
N TYR A 60 -2.73 -14.72 -7.35
CA TYR A 60 -2.65 -14.00 -6.08
C TYR A 60 -2.99 -12.51 -6.24
N VAL A 61 -2.52 -11.85 -7.30
CA VAL A 61 -2.78 -10.41 -7.52
C VAL A 61 -4.27 -10.17 -7.77
N GLU A 62 -4.89 -10.93 -8.68
CA GLU A 62 -6.33 -10.85 -8.96
C GLU A 62 -7.13 -11.08 -7.67
N ASN A 63 -6.89 -12.20 -6.99
CA ASN A 63 -7.67 -12.62 -5.82
C ASN A 63 -7.48 -11.74 -4.59
N THR A 64 -6.30 -11.14 -4.40
CA THR A 64 -6.02 -10.36 -3.19
C THR A 64 -6.32 -8.88 -3.37
N TRP A 65 -6.05 -8.32 -4.56
CA TRP A 65 -6.05 -6.88 -4.77
C TRP A 65 -7.13 -6.37 -5.72
N LEU A 66 -7.66 -7.22 -6.60
CA LEU A 66 -8.62 -6.80 -7.63
C LEU A 66 -10.04 -7.30 -7.36
N THR A 67 -10.21 -8.52 -6.85
CA THR A 67 -11.54 -9.12 -6.60
C THR A 67 -11.92 -9.16 -5.13
N ASN A 68 -10.97 -8.97 -4.20
CA ASN A 68 -11.27 -8.97 -2.78
C ASN A 68 -11.99 -7.68 -2.34
N ASN A 69 -13.15 -7.83 -1.71
CA ASN A 69 -13.97 -6.72 -1.21
C ASN A 69 -13.40 -6.03 0.04
N VAL A 70 -12.41 -6.62 0.72
CA VAL A 70 -11.78 -6.00 1.91
C VAL A 70 -11.03 -4.73 1.52
N TRP A 71 -10.39 -4.70 0.35
CA TRP A 71 -9.59 -3.56 -0.12
C TRP A 71 -9.95 -3.21 -1.57
N ALA A 72 -11.05 -2.47 -1.76
CA ALA A 72 -11.42 -1.93 -3.06
C ALA A 72 -10.27 -1.14 -3.70
N VAL A 73 -10.22 -1.13 -5.04
CA VAL A 73 -9.13 -0.50 -5.82
C VAL A 73 -8.92 0.98 -5.46
N ASP A 74 -10.00 1.72 -5.22
CA ASP A 74 -9.96 3.13 -4.81
C ASP A 74 -9.25 3.37 -3.47
N ASN A 75 -9.21 2.37 -2.59
CA ASN A 75 -8.61 2.48 -1.27
C ASN A 75 -7.08 2.40 -1.32
N TRP A 76 -6.53 1.65 -2.27
CA TRP A 76 -5.07 1.44 -2.38
C TRP A 76 -4.44 2.13 -3.58
N SER A 77 -5.21 2.63 -4.54
CA SER A 77 -4.69 3.51 -5.59
C SER A 77 -4.17 4.81 -4.98
N VAL A 78 -2.95 5.17 -5.39
CA VAL A 78 -2.26 6.41 -5.01
C VAL A 78 -2.16 7.39 -6.17
N TYR A 79 -2.88 7.15 -7.27
CA TYR A 79 -2.95 8.08 -8.39
C TYR A 79 -3.48 9.45 -7.94
N GLY A 80 -2.74 10.51 -8.29
CA GLY A 80 -3.06 11.88 -7.88
C GLY A 80 -2.89 12.16 -6.38
N ARG A 81 -2.42 11.21 -5.57
CA ARG A 81 -2.21 11.42 -4.13
C ARG A 81 -0.80 11.96 -3.85
N SER A 82 -0.70 12.87 -2.88
CA SER A 82 0.59 13.42 -2.44
C SER A 82 1.36 12.45 -1.55
N VAL A 83 0.66 11.63 -0.76
CA VAL A 83 1.24 10.68 0.20
C VAL A 83 0.75 9.27 -0.12
N ARG A 84 1.63 8.27 0.02
CA ARG A 84 1.27 6.86 -0.13
C ARG A 84 0.50 6.39 1.10
N THR A 85 -0.56 5.61 0.90
CA THR A 85 -1.41 5.04 1.96
C THR A 85 -0.62 4.29 3.03
N ASN A 86 0.46 3.60 2.63
CA ASN A 86 1.35 2.90 3.57
C ASN A 86 1.98 3.85 4.60
N ASN A 87 2.41 5.04 4.18
CA ASN A 87 3.02 6.01 5.09
C ASN A 87 2.00 6.53 6.11
N ASP A 88 0.73 6.63 5.71
CA ASP A 88 -0.34 7.07 6.60
C ASP A 88 -0.62 6.02 7.67
N VAL A 89 -0.66 4.75 7.28
CA VAL A 89 -0.82 3.60 8.18
C VAL A 89 0.38 3.47 9.12
N GLU A 90 1.61 3.52 8.61
CA GLU A 90 2.83 3.49 9.41
C GLU A 90 2.90 4.67 10.37
N GLY A 91 2.51 5.87 9.93
CA GLY A 91 2.44 7.05 10.77
C GLY A 91 1.42 6.91 11.91
N TRP A 92 0.23 6.35 11.62
CA TRP A 92 -0.78 6.05 12.63
C TRP A 92 -0.27 5.00 13.63
N HIS A 93 0.31 3.90 13.14
CA HIS A 93 0.88 2.85 13.98
C HIS A 93 2.01 3.38 14.87
N ASN A 94 2.90 4.22 14.33
CA ASN A 94 3.98 4.84 15.09
C ASN A 94 3.48 5.76 16.20
N ARG A 95 2.38 6.51 15.98
CA ARG A 95 1.75 7.31 17.05
C ARG A 95 1.23 6.42 18.17
N LEU A 96 0.54 5.33 17.81
CA LEU A 96 0.01 4.37 18.77
C LEU A 96 1.14 3.73 19.58
N TYR A 97 2.21 3.28 18.91
CA TYR A 97 3.40 2.71 19.54
C TYR A 97 4.08 3.69 20.51
N ARG A 98 4.23 4.97 20.11
CA ARG A 98 4.81 6.02 20.98
C ARG A 98 3.95 6.30 22.22
N ARG A 99 2.63 6.24 22.11
CA ARG A 99 1.71 6.40 23.25
C ARG A 99 1.72 5.17 24.17
N ALA A 100 1.83 3.98 23.59
CA ALA A 100 1.91 2.72 24.32
C ALA A 100 3.17 2.60 25.20
N LYS A 101 4.30 3.17 24.75
CA LYS A 101 5.62 3.13 25.43
C LYS A 101 6.12 1.72 25.79
N LYS A 102 5.51 0.66 25.24
CA LYS A 102 5.80 -0.76 25.52
C LYS A 102 5.48 -1.59 24.27
N GLY A 103 6.25 -2.65 24.02
CA GLY A 103 6.07 -3.53 22.85
C GLY A 103 4.88 -4.49 22.97
N ASN A 104 4.61 -5.02 24.17
CA ASN A 104 3.47 -5.90 24.43
C ASN A 104 2.31 -5.10 25.01
N LEU A 105 1.31 -4.85 24.19
CA LEU A 105 0.07 -4.16 24.56
C LEU A 105 -0.96 -5.17 25.07
N SER A 106 -1.42 -5.02 26.31
CA SER A 106 -2.61 -5.75 26.77
C SER A 106 -3.84 -5.29 25.99
N PHE A 107 -4.82 -6.17 25.82
CA PHE A 107 -6.05 -5.84 25.08
C PHE A 107 -6.74 -4.58 25.62
N TYR A 108 -6.87 -4.46 26.95
CA TYR A 108 -7.49 -3.30 27.58
C TYR A 108 -6.72 -2.00 27.31
N LEU A 109 -5.39 -2.04 27.34
CA LEU A 109 -4.57 -0.87 27.02
C LEU A 109 -4.70 -0.51 25.54
N LEU A 110 -4.69 -1.49 24.64
CA LEU A 110 -4.91 -1.26 23.22
C LEU A 110 -6.28 -0.61 22.98
N ASN A 111 -7.34 -1.15 23.60
CA ASN A 111 -8.70 -0.62 23.45
C ASN A 111 -8.80 0.85 23.90
N THR A 112 -8.21 1.19 25.06
CA THR A 112 -8.17 2.57 25.55
C THR A 112 -7.43 3.49 24.58
N LEU A 113 -6.26 3.07 24.08
CA LEU A 113 -5.48 3.88 23.14
C LEU A 113 -6.21 4.08 21.79
N LEU A 114 -6.90 3.05 21.30
CA LEU A 114 -7.73 3.14 20.09
C LEU A 114 -8.92 4.09 20.30
N PHE A 115 -9.56 4.03 21.46
CA PHE A 115 -10.65 4.93 21.82
C PHE A 115 -10.18 6.39 21.88
N ASP A 116 -9.03 6.65 22.50
CA ASP A 116 -8.46 7.99 22.56
C ASP A 116 -8.04 8.50 21.17
N GLU A 117 -7.47 7.66 20.31
CA GLU A 117 -7.17 8.05 18.93
C GLU A 117 -8.45 8.36 18.13
N ALA A 118 -9.54 7.62 18.35
CA ALA A 118 -10.82 7.86 17.69
C ALA A 118 -11.45 9.22 18.06
N LYS A 119 -11.25 9.70 19.31
CA LYS A 119 -11.73 11.02 19.75
C LYS A 119 -11.09 12.19 19.00
N GLU A 120 -9.87 12.01 18.49
CA GLU A 120 -9.14 13.05 17.77
C GLU A 120 -9.58 13.17 16.30
N VAL A 121 -10.23 12.14 15.75
CA VAL A 121 -10.63 12.09 14.33
C VAL A 121 -11.56 13.25 13.95
N PRO A 122 -12.64 13.57 14.70
CA PRO A 122 -13.52 14.69 14.36
C PRO A 122 -12.79 16.04 14.29
N MET A 123 -11.87 16.29 15.23
CA MET A 123 -11.08 17.52 15.26
C MET A 123 -10.11 17.58 14.07
N GLN A 124 -9.42 16.48 13.77
CA GLN A 124 -8.55 16.40 12.59
C GLN A 124 -9.33 16.63 11.28
N CYS A 125 -10.50 16.00 11.14
CA CYS A 125 -11.38 16.22 9.98
C CYS A 125 -11.80 17.69 9.86
N LYS A 126 -12.12 18.35 10.97
CA LYS A 126 -12.46 19.79 11.00
C LYS A 126 -11.27 20.65 10.57
N LEU A 127 -10.07 20.40 11.12
CA LEU A 127 -8.87 21.15 10.77
C LEU A 127 -8.46 20.96 9.30
N ILE A 128 -8.65 19.77 8.73
CA ILE A 128 -8.44 19.50 7.30
C ILE A 128 -9.45 20.28 6.44
N LYS A 129 -10.74 20.24 6.80
CA LYS A 129 -11.79 21.01 6.11
C LYS A 129 -11.50 22.51 6.12
N GLU A 130 -11.03 23.03 7.25
CA GLU A 130 -10.63 24.44 7.41
C GLU A 130 -9.28 24.77 6.77
N LYS A 131 -8.60 23.81 6.12
CA LYS A 131 -7.24 23.94 5.57
C LYS A 131 -6.21 24.43 6.59
N LYS A 132 -6.44 24.18 7.89
CA LYS A 132 -5.52 24.53 8.99
C LYS A 132 -4.54 23.41 9.29
N LEU A 133 -4.84 22.19 8.83
CA LEU A 133 -3.95 21.05 8.91
C LEU A 133 -3.45 20.69 7.51
N HIS A 134 -2.22 21.09 7.21
CA HIS A 134 -1.50 20.65 6.02
C HIS A 134 -0.46 19.60 6.42
N ARG A 135 -0.46 18.46 5.74
CA ARG A 135 0.57 17.45 5.96
C ARG A 135 1.84 17.89 5.22
N HIS A 136 2.80 18.41 5.98
CA HIS A 136 4.09 18.82 5.45
C HIS A 136 4.96 17.59 5.18
N GLN A 137 5.41 17.39 3.95
CA GLN A 137 6.48 16.42 3.65
C GLN A 137 7.81 17.08 4.00
N SER A 138 8.67 16.41 4.78
CA SER A 138 10.01 16.94 4.99
C SER A 138 10.80 16.82 3.68
N ARG A 139 11.79 17.70 3.46
CA ARG A 139 12.70 17.62 2.30
C ARG A 139 13.32 16.23 2.16
N GLN A 140 13.58 15.57 3.29
CA GLN A 140 14.12 14.22 3.36
C GLN A 140 13.14 13.18 2.81
N THR A 141 11.84 13.32 3.07
CA THR A 141 10.82 12.40 2.54
C THR A 141 10.58 12.60 1.04
N CYS A 142 10.62 13.84 0.54
CA CYS A 142 10.54 14.12 -0.90
C CYS A 142 11.71 13.51 -1.68
N ALA A 143 12.95 13.68 -1.18
CA ALA A 143 14.15 13.19 -1.83
C ALA A 143 14.15 11.65 -1.99
N THR A 144 13.70 10.92 -0.97
CA THR A 144 13.62 9.45 -1.01
C THR A 144 12.48 8.94 -1.91
N GLN A 145 11.46 9.77 -2.18
CA GLN A 145 10.29 9.39 -2.98
C GLN A 145 10.42 9.71 -4.47
N GLY A 146 11.55 10.27 -4.91
CA GLY A 146 11.84 10.51 -6.33
C GLY A 146 10.84 11.46 -6.99
N ARG A 147 10.46 12.54 -6.29
CA ARG A 147 9.76 13.68 -6.87
C ARG A 147 10.74 14.82 -7.14
#